data_AF-A0A523I721-F1
#
_entry.id   AF-A0A523I721-F1
#
_cell.length_a   1.000
_cell.length_b   1.000
_cell.length_c   1.000
_cell.angle_alpha   90.00
_cell.angle_beta   90.00
_cell.angle_gamma   90.00
#
_symmetry.space_group_name_H-M   'P 1'
#
loop_
_entity.id
_entity.type
_entity.pdbx_description
1 polymer ?
#
loop_
_entity_poly.entity_id
_entity_poly.type
_entity_poly.pdbx_seq_one_letter_code
_entity_poly.pdbx_strand_id
1 'polypeptide(L)'
;MHNISNKNFIHIFWALFMTWGFFSLHIPGLFAQQKDRVLVIGELIGRVDKRDWKINTRQGLLPVFGAGNGRPFTAFGRSSNEVVIRFFNSNESEIFNPNTVIYRFYETERALISALILDEIDTAVLESELSALEVKKSNNHFSAVPVRPDSNMVKLVFYNHRNPGLKSKQVRQALSFAINHGRIIQKILFKGKATLARGPFDDNSPLFNQGMESYKYNPKRAVQLLQQAGWRDSNGDGILDRAGQPLTLNFYYPKGLRLDESISRQIKIDLLRVGVEVNPKPLAKSKMIANLASGDFDAILIDYTFENKIESLKRVFSTSGDDNYMGYASNLFEDRLNFYNETSDPTMKKTLIKSLQEVINQDQPVTFLYFKWWTHYLVNLEKFRNHRDLGGNIHPFQDWIIRDLESN
;
A
#
# COMPACT_ATOMS: atom_id res chain seq x y z
N MET A 1 -72.05 10.21 -34.54
CA MET A 1 -70.80 9.48 -34.22
C MET A 1 -70.78 9.26 -32.71
N HIS A 2 -70.66 8.00 -32.32
CA HIS A 2 -71.13 7.44 -31.05
C HIS A 2 -70.18 7.64 -29.85
N ASN A 3 -70.81 7.90 -28.71
CA ASN A 3 -70.59 7.36 -27.35
C ASN A 3 -69.24 7.48 -26.61
N ILE A 4 -69.27 8.41 -25.65
CA ILE A 4 -69.04 8.32 -24.19
C ILE A 4 -68.92 6.89 -23.60
N SER A 5 -68.11 6.81 -22.51
CA SER A 5 -68.19 5.88 -21.35
C SER A 5 -66.92 5.00 -21.25
N ASN A 6 -66.16 4.89 -20.15
CA ASN A 6 -66.54 4.88 -18.73
C ASN A 6 -65.26 4.90 -17.86
N LYS A 7 -65.30 5.63 -16.72
CA LYS A 7 -64.89 5.23 -15.35
C LYS A 7 -63.42 4.81 -15.10
N ASN A 8 -62.77 5.06 -13.96
CA ASN A 8 -62.97 5.76 -12.68
C ASN A 8 -61.58 5.63 -11.99
N PHE A 9 -60.95 6.69 -11.46
CA PHE A 9 -61.14 7.32 -10.14
C PHE A 9 -60.42 6.63 -8.96
N ILE A 10 -59.75 7.50 -8.16
CA ILE A 10 -59.33 7.42 -6.73
C ILE A 10 -57.87 6.96 -6.49
N HIS A 11 -56.87 7.81 -6.18
CA HIS A 11 -56.58 8.74 -5.05
C HIS A 11 -56.13 8.11 -3.70
N ILE A 12 -55.01 8.66 -3.17
CA ILE A 12 -54.62 8.88 -1.75
C ILE A 12 -53.53 7.97 -1.11
N PHE A 13 -52.28 8.49 -1.14
CA PHE A 13 -51.44 8.99 -0.03
C PHE A 13 -51.52 8.45 1.43
N TRP A 14 -50.32 8.43 2.05
CA TRP A 14 -49.91 8.45 3.49
C TRP A 14 -49.57 7.14 4.24
N ALA A 15 -48.24 6.94 4.36
CA ALA A 15 -47.42 6.70 5.57
C ALA A 15 -47.83 5.65 6.63
N LEU A 16 -46.85 4.82 7.03
CA LEU A 16 -46.33 4.80 8.41
C LEU A 16 -45.03 3.98 8.53
N PHE A 17 -44.21 4.43 9.49
CA PHE A 17 -42.86 4.03 9.85
C PHE A 17 -42.83 2.74 10.70
N MET A 18 -41.68 2.07 10.66
CA MET A 18 -41.12 1.07 11.60
C MET A 18 -41.81 -0.29 11.74
N THR A 19 -41.06 -1.36 11.48
CA THR A 19 -40.38 -2.13 12.55
C THR A 19 -39.41 -3.14 11.92
N TRP A 20 -38.37 -3.49 12.66
CA TRP A 20 -37.35 -4.47 12.31
C TRP A 20 -37.93 -5.80 11.79
N GLY A 21 -37.35 -6.30 10.71
CA GLY A 21 -37.58 -7.67 10.24
C GLY A 21 -36.66 -7.97 9.07
N PHE A 22 -35.69 -8.85 9.27
CA PHE A 22 -35.00 -9.56 8.19
C PHE A 22 -36.07 -10.19 7.28
N PHE A 23 -36.36 -9.58 6.13
CA PHE A 23 -37.11 -10.26 5.08
C PHE A 23 -36.11 -10.97 4.16
N SER A 24 -35.86 -12.23 4.49
CA SER A 24 -35.49 -13.24 3.52
C SER A 24 -36.63 -13.37 2.52
N LEU A 25 -36.48 -12.76 1.34
CA LEU A 25 -37.31 -13.07 0.18
C LEU A 25 -36.99 -14.51 -0.25
N HIS A 26 -37.83 -15.43 0.23
CA HIS A 26 -37.83 -16.84 -0.15
C HIS A 26 -38.53 -16.95 -1.51
N ILE A 27 -37.76 -17.17 -2.58
CA ILE A 27 -38.28 -17.67 -3.85
C ILE A 27 -38.24 -19.21 -3.73
N PRO A 28 -39.38 -19.91 -3.67
CA PRO A 28 -39.37 -21.36 -3.53
C PRO A 28 -39.32 -22.03 -4.92
N GLY A 29 -38.27 -22.82 -5.13
CA GLY A 29 -38.14 -23.75 -6.25
C GLY A 29 -36.86 -23.55 -7.07
N LEU A 30 -36.04 -24.62 -7.16
CA LEU A 30 -34.82 -24.75 -7.99
C LEU A 30 -33.50 -24.17 -7.45
N PHE A 31 -33.20 -24.27 -6.16
CA PHE A 31 -31.81 -24.45 -5.73
C PHE A 31 -31.79 -25.39 -4.54
N ALA A 32 -31.25 -26.60 -4.72
CA ALA A 32 -30.77 -27.38 -3.59
C ALA A 32 -29.85 -26.47 -2.77
N GLN A 33 -29.97 -26.52 -1.43
CA GLN A 33 -29.18 -25.72 -0.50
C GLN A 33 -27.70 -26.09 -0.64
N GLN A 34 -27.03 -25.54 -1.65
CA GLN A 34 -25.62 -25.72 -1.90
C GLN A 34 -24.92 -25.10 -0.69
N LYS A 35 -24.28 -25.93 0.15
CA LYS A 35 -23.50 -25.48 1.31
C LYS A 35 -22.65 -24.31 0.85
N ASP A 36 -22.85 -23.11 1.42
CA ASP A 36 -22.16 -21.91 0.94
C ASP A 36 -20.65 -22.14 1.01
N ARG A 37 -19.97 -22.03 -0.14
CA ARG A 37 -18.54 -22.33 -0.28
C ARG A 37 -17.79 -21.03 -0.08
N VAL A 38 -17.65 -20.67 1.19
CA VAL A 38 -17.20 -19.34 1.63
C VAL A 38 -15.72 -19.34 1.96
N LEU A 39 -15.01 -18.36 1.41
CA LEU A 39 -13.69 -17.93 1.82
C LEU A 39 -13.78 -16.54 2.46
N VAL A 40 -13.27 -16.39 3.68
CA VAL A 40 -13.21 -15.13 4.40
C VAL A 40 -11.78 -14.60 4.41
N ILE A 41 -11.56 -13.45 3.79
CA ILE A 41 -10.26 -12.80 3.65
C ILE A 41 -10.19 -11.61 4.59
N GLY A 42 -9.19 -11.57 5.46
CA GLY A 42 -8.90 -10.42 6.31
C GLY A 42 -8.03 -9.39 5.60
N GLU A 43 -8.49 -8.13 5.58
CA GLU A 43 -7.78 -7.00 4.98
C GLU A 43 -7.60 -5.84 5.97
N LEU A 44 -6.48 -5.12 5.87
CA LEU A 44 -6.23 -3.92 6.68
C LEU A 44 -6.68 -2.67 5.94
N ILE A 45 -7.51 -1.86 6.61
CA ILE A 45 -8.00 -0.57 6.06
C ILE A 45 -6.83 0.38 5.79
N GLY A 46 -5.76 0.32 6.58
CA GLY A 46 -4.54 1.10 6.35
C GLY A 46 -3.84 0.76 5.02
N ARG A 47 -4.08 -0.42 4.43
CA ARG A 47 -3.45 -0.88 3.18
C ARG A 47 -4.34 -0.73 1.95
N VAL A 48 -5.64 -0.97 2.09
CA VAL A 48 -6.59 -1.01 0.96
C VAL A 48 -7.41 0.26 0.89
N ASP A 49 -7.50 0.87 -0.30
CA ASP A 49 -8.56 1.85 -0.57
C ASP A 49 -9.73 1.11 -1.20
N LYS A 50 -10.89 1.09 -0.53
CA LYS A 50 -12.07 0.37 -1.00
C LYS A 50 -12.66 0.91 -2.31
N ARG A 51 -12.17 2.05 -2.82
CA ARG A 51 -12.60 2.66 -4.09
C ARG A 51 -11.84 2.13 -5.30
N ASP A 52 -10.55 1.81 -5.12
CA ASP A 52 -9.66 1.32 -6.18
C ASP A 52 -9.30 -0.17 -6.01
N TRP A 53 -10.16 -0.88 -5.30
CA TRP A 53 -9.91 -2.24 -4.92
C TRP A 53 -10.16 -3.20 -6.09
N LYS A 54 -9.21 -4.13 -6.30
CA LYS A 54 -9.23 -5.12 -7.37
C LYS A 54 -9.13 -6.51 -6.78
N ILE A 55 -9.78 -7.48 -7.44
CA ILE A 55 -9.70 -8.90 -7.13
C ILE A 55 -8.95 -9.62 -8.25
N ASN A 56 -8.10 -10.58 -7.87
CA ASN A 56 -7.43 -11.45 -8.83
C ASN A 56 -8.40 -12.57 -9.27
N THR A 57 -8.58 -12.72 -10.58
CA THR A 57 -9.43 -13.74 -11.19
C THR A 57 -8.65 -14.43 -12.31
N ARG A 58 -9.16 -15.53 -12.85
CA ARG A 58 -8.59 -16.16 -14.06
C ARG A 58 -8.52 -15.22 -15.27
N GLN A 59 -9.39 -14.21 -15.34
CA GLN A 59 -9.41 -13.19 -16.40
C GLN A 59 -8.48 -12.00 -16.09
N GLY A 60 -7.72 -12.07 -14.99
CA GLY A 60 -6.83 -11.01 -14.52
C GLY A 60 -7.39 -10.23 -13.32
N LEU A 61 -6.76 -9.08 -13.04
CA LEU A 61 -7.13 -8.17 -11.96
C LEU A 61 -8.35 -7.32 -12.36
N LEU A 62 -9.47 -7.54 -11.69
CA LEU A 62 -10.73 -6.86 -11.99
C LEU A 62 -11.14 -5.93 -10.85
N PRO A 63 -11.58 -4.68 -11.14
CA PRO A 63 -12.05 -3.76 -10.11
C PRO A 63 -13.34 -4.28 -9.45
N VAL A 64 -13.50 -4.00 -8.15
CA VAL A 64 -14.68 -4.35 -7.36
C VAL A 64 -15.49 -3.08 -7.11
N PHE A 65 -16.67 -2.98 -7.74
CA PHE A 65 -17.58 -1.85 -7.56
C PHE A 65 -18.76 -2.23 -6.67
N GLY A 66 -19.31 -1.23 -5.97
CA GLY A 66 -20.46 -1.44 -5.07
C GLY A 66 -21.71 -1.98 -5.77
N ALA A 67 -21.94 -1.63 -7.04
CA ALA A 67 -23.06 -2.11 -7.85
C ALA A 67 -22.69 -3.30 -8.76
N GLY A 68 -21.47 -3.84 -8.65
CA GLY A 68 -20.93 -4.77 -9.63
C GLY A 68 -20.54 -4.09 -10.96
N ASN A 69 -20.01 -4.88 -11.90
CA ASN A 69 -19.49 -4.40 -13.19
C ASN A 69 -19.62 -5.42 -14.33
N GLY A 70 -20.56 -6.37 -14.24
CA GLY A 70 -20.81 -7.36 -15.29
C GLY A 70 -19.64 -8.33 -15.54
N ARG A 71 -18.74 -8.49 -14.58
CA ARG A 71 -17.63 -9.46 -14.58
C ARG A 71 -18.11 -10.82 -14.05
N PRO A 72 -17.35 -11.93 -14.14
CA PRO A 72 -17.76 -13.26 -13.63
C PRO A 72 -17.95 -13.36 -12.10
N PHE A 73 -18.15 -12.22 -11.43
CA PHE A 73 -18.55 -12.10 -10.05
C PHE A 73 -19.43 -10.85 -9.87
N THR A 74 -20.30 -10.89 -8.86
CA THR A 74 -21.03 -9.71 -8.41
C THR A 74 -20.65 -9.38 -6.97
N ALA A 75 -20.54 -8.09 -6.67
CA ALA A 75 -20.56 -7.64 -5.29
C ALA A 75 -22.01 -7.76 -4.79
N PHE A 76 -22.25 -8.65 -3.84
CA PHE A 76 -23.58 -8.98 -3.34
C PHE A 76 -23.98 -8.11 -2.14
N GLY A 77 -23.01 -7.73 -1.31
CA GLY A 77 -23.26 -6.94 -0.10
C GLY A 77 -22.04 -6.15 0.34
N ARG A 78 -22.28 -5.00 0.97
CA ARG A 78 -21.23 -4.14 1.51
C ARG A 78 -21.72 -3.47 2.80
N SER A 79 -20.88 -3.55 3.82
CA SER A 79 -21.05 -2.83 5.09
C SER A 79 -19.83 -1.95 5.35
N SER A 80 -19.77 -1.35 6.54
CA SER A 80 -18.59 -0.62 7.00
C SER A 80 -17.37 -1.54 7.17
N ASN A 81 -17.57 -2.82 7.49
CA ASN A 81 -16.51 -3.79 7.82
C ASN A 81 -16.39 -4.97 6.85
N GLU A 82 -17.32 -5.16 5.91
CA GLU A 82 -17.28 -6.30 4.97
C GLU A 82 -17.65 -5.91 3.54
N VAL A 83 -17.08 -6.64 2.58
CA VAL A 83 -17.59 -6.73 1.20
C VAL A 83 -17.73 -8.19 0.83
N VAL A 84 -18.92 -8.57 0.38
CA VAL A 84 -19.27 -9.93 -0.04
C VAL A 84 -19.30 -9.97 -1.56
N ILE A 85 -18.52 -10.87 -2.14
CA ILE A 85 -18.43 -11.13 -3.57
C ILE A 85 -18.92 -12.56 -3.84
N ARG A 86 -19.76 -12.73 -4.84
CA ARG A 86 -20.21 -14.05 -5.31
C ARG A 86 -19.77 -14.25 -6.76
N PHE A 87 -19.07 -15.35 -7.01
CA PHE A 87 -18.75 -15.77 -8.37
C PHE A 87 -19.98 -16.41 -9.01
N PHE A 88 -20.24 -16.07 -10.27
CA PHE A 88 -21.33 -16.65 -11.03
C PHE A 88 -20.79 -17.16 -12.36
N ASN A 89 -21.43 -18.22 -12.85
CA ASN A 89 -20.99 -18.92 -14.05
C ASN A 89 -22.03 -18.77 -15.16
N SER A 90 -21.59 -18.47 -16.37
CA SER A 90 -22.45 -18.47 -17.57
C SER A 90 -22.62 -19.86 -18.18
N ASN A 91 -21.72 -20.81 -17.90
CA ASN A 91 -21.69 -22.16 -18.46
C ASN A 91 -21.78 -23.19 -17.32
N GLU A 92 -22.96 -23.76 -17.04
CA GLU A 92 -23.30 -24.61 -15.87
C GLU A 92 -22.34 -25.76 -15.51
N SER A 93 -21.37 -26.11 -16.37
CA SER A 93 -20.38 -27.19 -16.15
C SER A 93 -19.21 -26.84 -15.23
N GLU A 94 -18.96 -25.56 -14.91
CA GLU A 94 -17.82 -25.16 -14.07
C GLU A 94 -18.23 -24.75 -12.66
N ILE A 95 -17.71 -25.45 -11.66
CA ILE A 95 -18.08 -25.23 -10.27
C ILE A 95 -16.98 -24.45 -9.54
N PHE A 96 -17.14 -23.13 -9.34
CA PHE A 96 -16.19 -22.33 -8.57
C PHE A 96 -16.13 -22.76 -7.11
N ASN A 97 -14.94 -23.02 -6.58
CA ASN A 97 -14.73 -23.33 -5.17
C ASN A 97 -13.59 -22.43 -4.71
N PRO A 98 -13.78 -21.52 -3.73
CA PRO A 98 -15.03 -21.04 -3.16
C PRO A 98 -15.87 -20.28 -4.21
N ASN A 99 -17.20 -20.27 -4.04
CA ASN A 99 -18.11 -19.47 -4.88
C ASN A 99 -18.48 -18.13 -4.23
N THR A 100 -18.17 -17.94 -2.95
CA THR A 100 -18.39 -16.70 -2.21
C THR A 100 -17.11 -16.29 -1.49
N VAL A 101 -16.72 -15.03 -1.63
CA VAL A 101 -15.57 -14.44 -0.96
C VAL A 101 -16.04 -13.26 -0.13
N ILE A 102 -15.76 -13.30 1.16
CA ILE A 102 -16.06 -12.21 2.11
C ILE A 102 -14.74 -11.54 2.45
N TYR A 103 -14.59 -10.29 2.10
CA TYR A 103 -13.48 -9.48 2.59
C TYR A 103 -13.91 -8.75 3.85
N ARG A 104 -13.27 -9.09 4.97
CA ARG A 104 -13.48 -8.46 6.27
C ARG A 104 -12.35 -7.50 6.58
N PHE A 105 -12.71 -6.26 6.88
CA PHE A 105 -11.78 -5.16 7.06
C PHE A 105 -11.49 -4.92 8.54
N TYR A 106 -10.21 -4.81 8.88
CA TYR A 106 -9.71 -4.57 10.22
C TYR A 106 -8.98 -3.23 10.30
N GLU A 107 -9.22 -2.50 11.40
CA GLU A 107 -8.60 -1.21 11.69
C GLU A 107 -7.14 -1.33 12.15
N THR A 108 -6.76 -2.48 12.72
CA THR A 108 -5.40 -2.72 13.24
C THR A 108 -4.91 -4.11 12.91
N GLU A 109 -3.60 -4.24 12.71
CA GLU A 109 -2.95 -5.55 12.52
C GLU A 109 -3.17 -6.49 13.72
N ARG A 110 -3.30 -5.96 14.94
CA ARG A 110 -3.58 -6.79 16.13
C ARG A 110 -4.96 -7.46 16.06
N ALA A 111 -5.98 -6.73 15.62
CA ALA A 111 -7.31 -7.29 15.43
C ALA A 111 -7.31 -8.36 14.32
N LEU A 112 -6.60 -8.10 13.22
CA LEU A 112 -6.42 -9.07 12.14
C LEU A 112 -5.71 -10.36 12.61
N ILE A 113 -4.61 -10.23 13.36
CA ILE A 113 -3.89 -11.38 13.95
C ILE A 113 -4.81 -12.18 14.87
N SER A 114 -5.61 -11.50 15.70
CA SER A 114 -6.53 -12.18 16.62
C SER A 114 -7.60 -12.97 15.86
N ALA A 115 -8.14 -12.41 14.78
CA ALA A 115 -9.09 -13.11 13.92
C ALA A 115 -8.49 -14.35 13.23
N LEU A 116 -7.21 -14.32 12.83
CA LEU A 116 -6.51 -15.51 12.32
C LEU A 116 -6.37 -16.56 13.43
N ILE A 117 -5.94 -16.16 14.63
CA ILE A 117 -5.73 -17.10 15.75
C ILE A 117 -7.05 -17.79 16.13
N LEU A 118 -8.17 -17.07 16.08
CA LEU A 118 -9.51 -17.55 16.43
C LEU A 118 -10.26 -18.25 15.28
N ASP A 119 -9.63 -18.47 14.12
CA ASP A 119 -10.27 -19.03 12.91
C ASP A 119 -11.51 -18.25 12.42
N GLU A 120 -11.61 -16.96 12.73
CA GLU A 120 -12.71 -16.10 12.26
C GLU A 120 -12.58 -15.73 10.78
N ILE A 121 -11.37 -15.82 10.24
CA ILE A 121 -11.03 -15.59 8.84
C ILE A 121 -10.13 -16.71 8.32
N ASP A 122 -10.13 -16.95 7.02
CA ASP A 122 -9.44 -18.09 6.40
C ASP A 122 -8.06 -17.73 5.83
N THR A 123 -7.86 -16.46 5.50
CA THR A 123 -6.61 -15.99 4.91
C THR A 123 -6.40 -14.50 5.14
N ALA A 124 -5.15 -14.08 5.22
CA ALA A 124 -4.75 -12.68 5.26
C ALA A 124 -3.28 -12.52 4.83
N VAL A 125 -2.88 -11.30 4.47
CA VAL A 125 -1.48 -10.99 4.15
C VAL A 125 -0.86 -10.17 5.27
N LEU A 126 0.22 -10.64 5.88
CA LEU A 126 0.99 -9.93 6.90
C LEU A 126 2.36 -9.53 6.36
N GLU A 127 2.80 -8.29 6.60
CA GLU A 127 4.13 -7.83 6.17
C GLU A 127 5.23 -8.23 7.17
N SER A 128 4.88 -8.32 8.45
CA SER A 128 5.81 -8.67 9.52
C SER A 128 5.95 -10.19 9.64
N GLU A 129 7.20 -10.70 9.49
CA GLU A 129 7.52 -12.11 9.76
C GLU A 129 7.16 -12.49 11.20
N LEU A 130 7.35 -11.59 12.18
CA LEU A 130 6.95 -11.85 13.55
C LEU A 130 5.45 -12.06 13.69
N SER A 131 4.64 -11.21 13.06
CA SER A 131 3.18 -11.33 13.11
C SER A 131 2.74 -12.68 12.52
N ALA A 132 3.34 -13.08 11.39
CA ALA A 132 3.07 -14.38 10.79
C ALA A 132 3.51 -15.56 11.67
N LEU A 133 4.67 -15.48 12.33
CA LEU A 133 5.14 -16.49 13.27
C LEU A 133 4.27 -16.56 14.53
N GLU A 134 3.76 -15.44 15.03
CA GLU A 134 2.82 -15.39 16.16
C GLU A 134 1.56 -16.19 15.85
N VAL A 135 0.96 -15.95 14.68
CA VAL A 135 -0.22 -16.70 14.21
C VAL A 135 0.09 -18.19 14.14
N LYS A 136 1.16 -18.59 13.45
CA LYS A 136 1.54 -20.01 13.29
C LYS A 136 1.81 -20.74 14.61
N LYS A 137 2.31 -20.04 15.63
CA LYS A 137 2.56 -20.61 16.96
C LYS A 137 1.28 -20.78 17.77
N SER A 138 0.30 -19.92 17.53
CA SER A 138 -0.94 -19.86 18.31
C SER A 138 -2.06 -20.66 17.68
N ASN A 139 -2.05 -20.84 16.35
CA ASN A 139 -2.98 -21.64 15.60
C ASN A 139 -2.22 -22.40 14.49
N ASN A 140 -2.20 -23.73 14.59
CA ASN A 140 -1.48 -24.62 13.68
C ASN A 140 -2.24 -24.90 12.37
N HIS A 141 -3.47 -24.43 12.21
CA HIS A 141 -4.24 -24.53 10.97
C HIS A 141 -3.62 -23.65 9.86
N PHE A 142 -2.93 -22.57 10.24
CA PHE A 142 -2.37 -21.62 9.29
C PHE A 142 -0.94 -21.96 8.88
N SER A 143 -0.71 -21.88 7.58
CA SER A 143 0.64 -21.78 7.02
C SER A 143 0.93 -20.36 6.58
N ALA A 144 2.15 -19.89 6.82
CA ALA A 144 2.65 -18.64 6.29
C ALA A 144 3.49 -18.92 5.05
N VAL A 145 2.99 -18.53 3.89
CA VAL A 145 3.67 -18.63 2.61
C VAL A 145 4.35 -17.29 2.32
N PRO A 146 5.70 -17.23 2.28
CA PRO A 146 6.38 -16.01 1.89
C PRO A 146 6.19 -15.78 0.38
N VAL A 147 5.69 -14.61 0.01
CA VAL A 147 5.51 -14.15 -1.37
C VAL A 147 6.29 -12.86 -1.60
N ARG A 148 7.15 -12.86 -2.62
CA ARG A 148 7.94 -11.70 -3.02
C ARG A 148 7.10 -10.87 -3.99
N PRO A 149 6.88 -9.56 -3.76
CA PRO A 149 6.21 -8.72 -4.74
C PRO A 149 7.05 -8.63 -6.02
N ASP A 150 6.43 -8.88 -7.17
CA ASP A 150 7.04 -8.70 -8.51
C ASP A 150 7.06 -7.22 -8.92
N SER A 151 7.58 -6.35 -8.06
CA SER A 151 7.59 -4.91 -8.29
C SER A 151 8.73 -4.22 -7.55
N ASN A 152 9.25 -3.12 -8.11
CA ASN A 152 10.12 -2.20 -7.37
C ASN A 152 9.24 -1.34 -6.43
N MET A 153 8.55 -1.98 -5.49
CA MET A 153 7.81 -1.27 -4.46
C MET A 153 8.79 -0.87 -3.36
N VAL A 154 8.94 0.44 -3.17
CA VAL A 154 9.93 1.02 -2.26
C VAL A 154 9.21 1.67 -1.09
N LYS A 155 9.62 1.33 0.13
CA LYS A 155 9.27 2.11 1.32
C LYS A 155 10.19 3.33 1.36
N LEU A 156 9.62 4.53 1.43
CA LEU A 156 10.35 5.77 1.35
C LEU A 156 9.65 6.92 2.09
N VAL A 157 10.40 7.99 2.35
CA VAL A 157 9.89 9.23 2.96
C VAL A 157 9.82 10.32 1.89
N PHE A 158 8.63 10.81 1.60
CA PHE A 158 8.42 12.02 0.82
C PHE A 158 8.65 13.25 1.71
N TYR A 159 9.35 14.24 1.17
CA TYR A 159 9.53 15.54 1.80
C TYR A 159 8.77 16.60 1.01
N ASN A 160 8.11 17.54 1.69
CA ASN A 160 7.48 18.67 1.02
C ASN A 160 8.51 19.79 0.81
N HIS A 161 8.90 20.04 -0.43
CA HIS A 161 9.97 21.00 -0.77
C HIS A 161 9.50 22.45 -0.67
N ARG A 162 8.18 22.66 -0.49
CA ARG A 162 7.61 23.97 -0.15
C ARG A 162 7.88 24.34 1.31
N ASN A 163 8.19 23.37 2.18
CA ASN A 163 8.63 23.66 3.54
C ASN A 163 10.05 24.30 3.49
N PRO A 164 10.25 25.51 4.04
CA PRO A 164 11.56 26.19 4.02
C PRO A 164 12.70 25.39 4.66
N GLY A 165 12.37 24.51 5.62
CA GLY A 165 13.30 23.58 6.26
C GLY A 165 13.79 22.47 5.33
N LEU A 166 12.96 22.04 4.38
CA LEU A 166 13.24 20.89 3.49
C LEU A 166 13.61 21.31 2.06
N LYS A 167 13.55 22.61 1.74
CA LYS A 167 13.88 23.15 0.42
C LYS A 167 15.35 22.93 0.01
N SER A 168 16.28 22.99 0.97
CA SER A 168 17.71 22.78 0.73
C SER A 168 18.03 21.31 0.48
N LYS A 169 18.74 21.02 -0.61
CA LYS A 169 19.22 19.66 -0.89
C LYS A 169 20.16 19.15 0.21
N GLN A 170 20.99 20.01 0.79
CA GLN A 170 21.91 19.63 1.88
C GLN A 170 21.15 19.15 3.11
N VAL A 171 20.00 19.78 3.44
CA VAL A 171 19.14 19.29 4.53
C VAL A 171 18.57 17.92 4.19
N ARG A 172 18.01 17.72 2.99
CA ARG A 172 17.46 16.41 2.62
C ARG A 172 18.52 15.30 2.57
N GLN A 173 19.71 15.60 2.06
CA GLN A 173 20.88 14.72 2.14
C GLN A 173 21.23 14.38 3.59
N ALA A 174 21.22 15.37 4.48
CA ALA A 174 21.46 15.15 5.91
C ALA A 174 20.42 14.21 6.52
N LEU A 175 19.14 14.39 6.22
CA LEU A 175 18.07 13.50 6.70
C LEU A 175 18.30 12.06 6.23
N SER A 176 18.66 11.86 4.96
CA SER A 176 19.00 10.53 4.43
C SER A 176 20.22 9.91 5.11
N PHE A 177 21.28 10.68 5.41
CA PHE A 177 22.42 10.17 6.20
C PHE A 177 22.07 9.90 7.67
N ALA A 178 21.12 10.65 8.23
CA ALA A 178 20.71 10.53 9.62
C ALA A 178 19.80 9.32 9.87
N ILE A 179 19.03 8.85 8.89
CA ILE A 179 18.14 7.69 9.06
C ILE A 179 18.94 6.39 9.03
N ASN A 180 18.78 5.54 10.06
CA ASN A 180 19.50 4.27 10.13
C ASN A 180 18.80 3.14 9.38
N HIS A 181 18.94 3.17 8.04
CA HIS A 181 18.39 2.15 7.14
C HIS A 181 18.73 0.71 7.56
N GLY A 182 19.99 0.47 7.93
CA GLY A 182 20.47 -0.86 8.33
C GLY A 182 19.77 -1.37 9.59
N ARG A 183 19.55 -0.50 10.58
CA ARG A 183 18.79 -0.84 11.79
C ARG A 183 17.33 -1.14 11.48
N ILE A 184 16.68 -0.33 10.64
CA ILE A 184 15.30 -0.58 10.19
C ILE A 184 15.22 -1.98 9.57
N ILE A 185 16.10 -2.28 8.61
CA ILE A 185 16.12 -3.57 7.91
C ILE A 185 16.40 -4.73 8.89
N GLN A 186 17.42 -4.62 9.74
CA GLN A 186 17.83 -5.74 10.61
C GLN A 186 16.89 -5.97 11.80
N LYS A 187 16.42 -4.90 12.45
CA LYS A 187 15.69 -4.96 13.72
C LYS A 187 14.19 -4.87 13.56
N ILE A 188 13.68 -4.15 12.55
CA ILE A 188 12.24 -3.97 12.36
C ILE A 188 11.70 -4.98 11.34
N LEU A 189 12.43 -5.26 10.25
CA LEU A 189 12.00 -6.24 9.24
C LEU A 189 12.43 -7.68 9.56
N PHE A 190 12.98 -7.93 10.77
CA PHE A 190 13.38 -9.24 11.30
C PHE A 190 14.23 -10.10 10.35
N LYS A 191 15.56 -10.15 10.62
CA LYS A 191 16.60 -10.88 9.85
C LYS A 191 17.16 -10.16 8.63
N GLY A 192 16.78 -8.91 8.40
CA GLY A 192 17.52 -8.02 7.49
C GLY A 192 17.57 -8.46 6.03
N LYS A 193 16.56 -9.19 5.56
CA LYS A 193 16.53 -9.71 4.19
C LYS A 193 16.09 -8.69 3.16
N ALA A 194 15.44 -7.60 3.57
CA ALA A 194 15.08 -6.53 2.65
C ALA A 194 16.32 -5.82 2.09
N THR A 195 16.28 -5.48 0.81
CA THR A 195 17.36 -4.77 0.15
C THR A 195 17.24 -3.28 0.40
N LEU A 196 18.34 -2.65 0.80
CA LEU A 196 18.45 -1.18 0.89
C LEU A 196 18.12 -0.56 -0.47
N ALA A 197 17.20 0.39 -0.49
CA ALA A 197 16.87 1.12 -1.70
C ALA A 197 17.84 2.30 -1.86
N ARG A 198 18.65 2.28 -2.94
CA ARG A 198 19.54 3.39 -3.32
C ARG A 198 18.88 4.39 -4.28
N GLY A 199 17.69 4.04 -4.74
CA GLY A 199 16.92 4.77 -5.73
C GLY A 199 15.62 4.04 -6.08
N PRO A 200 14.99 4.40 -7.20
CA PRO A 200 13.69 3.90 -7.60
C PRO A 200 13.70 2.45 -8.10
N PHE A 201 14.83 1.95 -8.62
CA PHE A 201 14.94 0.61 -9.20
C PHE A 201 15.85 -0.28 -8.38
N ASP A 202 15.51 -1.57 -8.27
CA ASP A 202 16.32 -2.55 -7.56
C ASP A 202 17.55 -2.98 -8.37
N ASP A 203 18.50 -3.67 -7.73
CA ASP A 203 19.74 -4.11 -8.37
C ASP A 203 19.53 -5.12 -9.52
N ASN A 204 18.34 -5.74 -9.62
CA ASN A 204 18.00 -6.69 -10.70
C ASN A 204 17.40 -5.99 -11.92
N SER A 205 16.98 -4.73 -11.78
CA SER A 205 16.42 -3.96 -12.87
C SER A 205 17.47 -3.70 -13.97
N PRO A 206 17.14 -3.90 -15.25
CA PRO A 206 18.03 -3.56 -16.35
C PRO A 206 18.31 -2.05 -16.44
N LEU A 207 17.49 -1.22 -15.79
CA LEU A 207 17.60 0.23 -15.75
C LEU A 207 18.42 0.73 -14.56
N PHE A 208 18.78 -0.16 -13.62
CA PHE A 208 19.46 0.22 -12.40
C PHE A 208 20.81 0.91 -12.65
N ASN A 209 21.06 2.00 -11.93
CA ASN A 209 22.37 2.66 -11.91
C ASN A 209 23.21 2.18 -10.72
N GLN A 210 24.22 1.35 -10.99
CA GLN A 210 25.13 0.82 -9.96
C GLN A 210 26.02 1.88 -9.31
N GLY A 211 26.26 3.01 -9.99
CA GLY A 211 27.18 4.07 -9.55
C GLY A 211 26.61 5.05 -8.52
N MET A 212 25.33 4.92 -8.14
CA MET A 212 24.68 5.83 -7.20
C MET A 212 25.32 5.78 -5.80
N GLU A 213 25.41 6.95 -5.16
CA GLU A 213 25.88 7.07 -3.78
C GLU A 213 24.96 6.28 -2.83
N SER A 214 25.59 5.59 -1.89
CA SER A 214 24.89 4.93 -0.80
C SER A 214 24.83 5.87 0.40
N TYR A 215 23.64 6.40 0.70
CA TYR A 215 23.35 7.18 1.92
C TYR A 215 23.33 6.26 3.14
N LYS A 216 24.48 5.67 3.45
CA LYS A 216 24.67 4.82 4.63
C LYS A 216 24.56 5.68 5.88
N TYR A 217 24.01 5.11 6.95
CA TYR A 217 23.86 5.79 8.23
C TYR A 217 25.16 6.47 8.69
N ASN A 218 25.16 7.80 8.70
CA ASN A 218 26.29 8.63 9.11
C ASN A 218 25.77 9.92 9.77
N PRO A 219 25.39 9.87 11.05
CA PRO A 219 24.84 11.03 11.76
C PRO A 219 25.84 12.18 11.86
N LYS A 220 27.16 11.89 11.87
CA LYS A 220 28.19 12.95 11.87
C LYS A 220 28.16 13.75 10.56
N ARG A 221 28.04 13.08 9.42
CA ARG A 221 27.89 13.74 8.12
C ARG A 221 26.59 14.52 8.04
N ALA A 222 25.50 13.99 8.58
CA ALA A 222 24.23 14.70 8.65
C ALA A 222 24.35 16.02 9.43
N VAL A 223 24.95 16.01 10.63
CA VAL A 223 25.18 17.23 11.42
C VAL A 223 26.01 18.25 10.65
N GLN A 224 27.08 17.83 9.98
CA GLN A 224 27.91 18.73 9.16
C GLN A 224 27.10 19.40 8.04
N LEU A 225 26.27 18.63 7.33
CA LEU A 225 25.43 19.15 6.25
C LEU A 225 24.36 20.12 6.76
N LEU A 226 23.74 19.82 7.92
CA LEU A 226 22.78 20.71 8.57
C LEU A 226 23.44 22.04 8.97
N GLN A 227 24.63 21.99 9.57
CA GLN A 227 25.40 23.19 9.93
C GLN A 227 25.80 24.02 8.70
N GLN A 228 26.23 23.38 7.62
CA GLN A 228 26.53 24.04 6.33
C GLN A 228 25.29 24.70 5.72
N ALA A 229 24.09 24.14 5.96
CA ALA A 229 22.81 24.71 5.56
C ALA A 229 22.28 25.79 6.53
N GLY A 230 23.07 26.17 7.53
CA GLY A 230 22.78 27.24 8.48
C GLY A 230 21.92 26.84 9.68
N TRP A 231 21.73 25.53 9.92
CA TRP A 231 21.00 25.01 11.07
C TRP A 231 21.91 24.83 12.27
N ARG A 232 21.56 25.44 13.41
CA ARG A 232 22.31 25.37 14.67
C ARG A 232 21.36 25.43 15.84
N ASP A 233 21.66 24.69 16.90
CA ASP A 233 20.97 24.83 18.18
C ASP A 233 21.34 26.19 18.77
N SER A 234 20.38 27.11 18.81
CA SER A 234 20.61 28.50 19.21
C SER A 234 20.23 28.79 20.66
N ASN A 235 19.50 27.87 21.30
CA ASN A 235 18.91 28.04 22.62
C ASN A 235 19.32 26.94 23.63
N GLY A 236 20.08 25.93 23.18
CA GLY A 236 20.58 24.82 23.98
C GLY A 236 19.56 23.72 24.26
N ASP A 237 18.43 23.66 23.54
CA ASP A 237 17.38 22.66 23.75
C ASP A 237 17.63 21.34 22.99
N GLY A 238 18.70 21.28 22.19
CA GLY A 238 19.08 20.13 21.39
C GLY A 238 18.38 20.04 20.02
N ILE A 239 17.50 20.97 19.68
CA ILE A 239 16.85 21.10 18.37
C ILE A 239 17.55 22.21 17.58
N LEU A 240 17.78 21.96 16.29
CA LEU A 240 18.43 22.94 15.43
C LEU A 240 17.45 24.03 15.01
N ASP A 241 17.89 25.27 15.07
CA ASP A 241 17.14 26.44 14.61
C ASP A 241 17.79 27.07 13.37
N ARG A 242 16.97 27.78 12.61
CA ARG A 242 17.44 28.75 11.62
C ARG A 242 16.50 29.94 11.59
N ALA A 243 17.04 31.14 11.80
CA ALA A 243 16.26 32.37 11.92
C ALA A 243 15.14 32.29 12.99
N GLY A 244 15.44 31.68 14.14
CA GLY A 244 14.50 31.54 15.27
C GLY A 244 13.36 30.54 15.03
N GLN A 245 13.43 29.74 13.97
CA GLN A 245 12.47 28.68 13.70
C GLN A 245 13.15 27.31 13.92
N PRO A 246 12.60 26.44 14.79
CA PRO A 246 13.16 25.12 15.03
C PRO A 246 12.91 24.19 13.84
N LEU A 247 13.82 23.26 13.58
CA LEU A 247 13.70 22.24 12.54
C LEU A 247 12.79 21.11 13.03
N THR A 248 11.49 21.37 13.02
CA THR A 248 10.44 20.45 13.45
C THR A 248 9.62 19.98 12.26
N LEU A 249 9.39 18.67 12.16
CA LEU A 249 8.65 18.06 11.05
C LEU A 249 7.41 17.30 11.56
N ASN A 250 6.24 17.63 11.02
CA ASN A 250 5.08 16.75 11.11
C ASN A 250 5.28 15.56 10.17
N PHE A 251 5.34 14.36 10.74
CA PHE A 251 5.65 13.14 10.01
C PHE A 251 4.45 12.21 9.97
N TYR A 252 3.84 12.08 8.80
CA TYR A 252 2.65 11.25 8.63
C TYR A 252 2.99 9.83 8.20
N TYR A 253 2.24 8.84 8.70
CA TYR A 253 2.38 7.45 8.32
C TYR A 253 1.02 6.72 8.36
N PRO A 254 0.87 5.56 7.69
CA PRO A 254 -0.39 4.83 7.68
C PRO A 254 -0.81 4.35 9.07
N LYS A 255 -2.04 4.69 9.47
CA LYS A 255 -2.66 4.23 10.72
C LYS A 255 -2.94 2.72 10.67
N GLY A 256 -2.71 2.03 11.79
CA GLY A 256 -3.11 0.64 11.99
C GLY A 256 -2.07 -0.40 11.53
N LEU A 257 -0.96 0.04 10.93
CA LEU A 257 0.12 -0.83 10.45
C LEU A 257 1.29 -0.80 11.46
N ARG A 258 1.58 -1.94 12.10
CA ARG A 258 2.62 -2.00 13.16
C ARG A 258 4.02 -1.75 12.62
N LEU A 259 4.26 -2.17 11.38
CA LEU A 259 5.53 -1.97 10.71
C LEU A 259 5.84 -0.48 10.50
N ASP A 260 4.91 0.25 9.88
CA ASP A 260 5.05 1.69 9.64
C ASP A 260 5.15 2.49 10.94
N GLU A 261 4.39 2.11 11.97
CA GLU A 261 4.53 2.71 13.30
C GLU A 261 5.95 2.51 13.87
N SER A 262 6.49 1.29 13.78
CA SER A 262 7.84 0.99 14.26
C SER A 262 8.91 1.77 13.50
N ILE A 263 8.77 1.88 12.17
CA ILE A 263 9.65 2.67 11.30
C ILE A 263 9.57 4.16 11.68
N SER A 264 8.37 4.70 11.88
CA SER A 264 8.17 6.11 12.23
C SER A 264 8.86 6.48 13.56
N ARG A 265 8.79 5.60 14.56
CA ARG A 265 9.47 5.79 15.85
C ARG A 265 10.99 5.73 15.70
N GLN A 266 11.49 4.81 14.89
CA GLN A 266 12.93 4.71 14.62
C GLN A 266 13.46 5.95 13.88
N ILE A 267 12.74 6.45 12.88
CA ILE A 267 13.06 7.71 12.19
C ILE A 267 13.08 8.88 13.17
N LYS A 268 12.08 8.99 14.05
CA LYS A 268 12.07 10.03 15.12
C LYS A 268 13.33 9.95 15.98
N ILE A 269 13.70 8.77 16.46
CA ILE A 269 14.90 8.57 17.29
C ILE A 269 16.16 8.98 16.53
N ASP A 270 16.27 8.58 15.27
CA ASP A 270 17.46 8.83 14.45
C ASP A 270 17.62 10.31 14.09
N LEU A 271 16.53 10.99 13.74
CA LEU A 271 16.55 12.41 13.39
C LEU A 271 16.73 13.31 14.63
N LEU A 272 16.18 12.94 15.79
CA LEU A 272 16.41 13.68 17.02
C LEU A 272 17.90 13.71 17.42
N ARG A 273 18.66 12.64 17.12
CA ARG A 273 20.11 12.59 17.40
C ARG A 273 20.95 13.61 16.62
N VAL A 274 20.39 14.17 15.55
CA VAL A 274 21.03 15.22 14.75
C VAL A 274 20.32 16.57 14.91
N GLY A 275 19.47 16.70 15.93
CA GLY A 275 18.75 17.91 16.29
C GLY A 275 17.56 18.25 15.39
N VAL A 276 16.95 17.25 14.75
CA VAL A 276 15.71 17.42 13.98
C VAL A 276 14.56 16.83 14.78
N GLU A 277 13.62 17.68 15.20
CA GLU A 277 12.42 17.19 15.88
C GLU A 277 11.44 16.60 14.87
N VAL A 278 10.92 15.41 15.20
CA VAL A 278 9.92 14.72 14.39
C VAL A 278 8.72 14.40 15.25
N ASN A 279 7.54 14.72 14.71
CA ASN A 279 6.23 14.48 15.32
C ASN A 279 5.45 13.44 14.49
N PRO A 280 5.62 12.13 14.77
CA PRO A 280 4.89 11.07 14.09
C PRO A 280 3.39 11.14 14.37
N LYS A 281 2.58 11.14 13.31
CA LYS A 281 1.11 11.20 13.37
C LYS A 281 0.51 10.12 12.45
N PRO A 282 -0.16 9.09 12.99
CA PRO A 282 -0.82 8.09 12.17
C PRO A 282 -2.06 8.69 11.49
N LEU A 283 -2.21 8.50 10.18
CA LEU A 283 -3.36 8.95 9.41
C LEU A 283 -4.04 7.80 8.67
N ALA A 284 -5.36 7.89 8.50
CA ALA A 284 -6.07 7.00 7.58
C ALA A 284 -5.58 7.21 6.15
N LYS A 285 -5.55 6.15 5.33
CA LYS A 285 -5.04 6.17 3.96
C LYS A 285 -5.69 7.27 3.10
N SER A 286 -7.01 7.44 3.20
CA SER A 286 -7.74 8.50 2.48
C SER A 286 -7.27 9.92 2.85
N LYS A 287 -6.97 10.17 4.13
CA LYS A 287 -6.43 11.45 4.59
C LYS A 287 -4.98 11.64 4.17
N MET A 288 -4.17 10.58 4.14
CA MET A 288 -2.82 10.65 3.57
C MET A 288 -2.84 11.05 2.09
N ILE A 289 -3.72 10.43 1.29
CA ILE A 289 -3.90 10.79 -0.13
C ILE A 289 -4.33 12.25 -0.27
N ALA A 290 -5.30 12.70 0.54
CA ALA A 290 -5.75 14.10 0.53
C ALA A 290 -4.62 15.08 0.91
N ASN A 291 -3.79 14.73 1.90
CA ASN A 291 -2.65 15.55 2.32
C ASN A 291 -1.54 15.59 1.26
N LEU A 292 -1.25 14.46 0.59
CA LEU A 292 -0.35 14.43 -0.57
C LEU A 292 -0.83 15.37 -1.68
N ALA A 293 -2.11 15.24 -2.07
CA ALA A 293 -2.69 16.05 -3.14
C ALA A 293 -2.73 17.55 -2.83
N SER A 294 -2.99 17.92 -1.56
CA SER A 294 -3.04 19.33 -1.13
C SER A 294 -1.67 19.91 -0.74
N GLY A 295 -0.65 19.06 -0.57
CA GLY A 295 0.64 19.49 -0.05
C GLY A 295 0.66 19.78 1.46
N ASP A 296 -0.36 19.35 2.22
CA ASP A 296 -0.50 19.53 3.67
C ASP A 296 0.32 18.46 4.44
N PHE A 297 1.64 18.50 4.30
CA PHE A 297 2.58 17.65 5.03
C PHE A 297 3.99 18.24 5.05
N ASP A 298 4.81 17.87 6.04
CA ASP A 298 6.25 18.13 6.01
C ASP A 298 6.98 16.91 5.47
N ALA A 299 6.71 15.75 6.08
CA ALA A 299 7.23 14.46 5.66
C ALA A 299 6.16 13.37 5.77
N ILE A 300 6.19 12.41 4.85
CA ILE A 300 5.21 11.30 4.83
C ILE A 300 5.86 9.98 4.41
N LEU A 301 5.65 8.95 5.23
CA LEU A 301 6.10 7.58 4.98
C LEU A 301 5.09 6.87 4.08
N ILE A 302 5.52 6.41 2.91
CA ILE A 302 4.67 5.70 1.96
C ILE A 302 5.40 4.50 1.33
N ASP A 303 4.61 3.59 0.77
CA ASP A 303 5.08 2.66 -0.24
C ASP A 303 4.77 3.25 -1.62
N TYR A 304 5.74 3.23 -2.53
CA TYR A 304 5.56 3.65 -3.91
C TYR A 304 6.18 2.64 -4.87
N THR A 305 5.47 2.31 -5.96
CA THR A 305 5.94 1.34 -6.96
C THR A 305 6.52 2.05 -8.17
N PHE A 306 7.80 1.82 -8.44
CA PHE A 306 8.46 2.29 -9.65
C PHE A 306 8.51 1.17 -10.70
N GLU A 307 7.64 1.22 -11.70
CA GLU A 307 7.73 0.30 -12.83
C GLU A 307 9.07 0.50 -13.56
N ASN A 308 9.65 -0.57 -14.13
CA ASN A 308 10.94 -0.57 -14.85
C ASN A 308 10.87 0.18 -16.20
N LYS A 309 10.52 1.47 -16.16
CA LYS A 309 10.35 2.36 -17.30
C LYS A 309 10.52 3.82 -16.87
N ILE A 310 10.84 4.69 -17.82
CA ILE A 310 11.12 6.10 -17.57
C ILE A 310 9.91 6.85 -17.00
N GLU A 311 8.69 6.46 -17.38
CA GLU A 311 7.45 7.14 -17.02
C GLU A 311 7.26 7.15 -15.51
N SER A 312 7.73 6.11 -14.81
CA SER A 312 7.72 6.06 -13.34
C SER A 312 8.57 7.16 -12.71
N LEU A 313 9.72 7.50 -13.32
CA LEU A 313 10.58 8.59 -12.85
C LEU A 313 9.95 9.93 -13.17
N LYS A 314 9.45 10.11 -14.41
CA LYS A 314 8.77 11.34 -14.84
C LYS A 314 7.59 11.66 -13.91
N ARG A 315 6.75 10.67 -13.61
CA ARG A 315 5.54 10.85 -12.80
C ARG A 315 5.81 11.45 -11.42
N VAL A 316 6.92 11.06 -10.79
CA VAL A 316 7.24 11.49 -9.41
C VAL A 316 8.19 12.69 -9.37
N PHE A 317 9.16 12.74 -10.30
CA PHE A 317 10.32 13.64 -10.18
C PHE A 317 10.38 14.75 -11.23
N SER A 318 9.51 14.74 -12.25
CA SER A 318 9.33 15.90 -13.12
C SER A 318 8.40 16.92 -12.46
N THR A 319 8.67 18.19 -12.70
CA THR A 319 7.77 19.33 -12.46
C THR A 319 6.40 19.17 -13.11
N SER A 320 6.32 18.41 -14.21
CA SER A 320 5.07 18.06 -14.91
C SER A 320 4.46 16.72 -14.48
N GLY A 321 5.02 16.06 -13.46
CA GLY A 321 4.62 14.73 -13.03
C GLY A 321 3.37 14.72 -12.15
N ASP A 322 2.40 13.86 -12.47
CA ASP A 322 1.12 13.74 -11.75
C ASP A 322 1.27 13.35 -10.26
N ASP A 323 2.36 12.66 -9.91
CA ASP A 323 2.65 12.19 -8.54
C ASP A 323 3.75 13.03 -7.86
N ASN A 324 4.11 14.19 -8.43
CA ASN A 324 5.06 15.12 -7.80
C ASN A 324 4.38 15.93 -6.66
N TYR A 325 3.83 15.22 -5.68
CA TYR A 325 3.20 15.79 -4.49
C TYR A 325 4.17 16.60 -3.64
N MET A 326 5.47 16.34 -3.77
CA MET A 326 6.55 17.01 -3.03
C MET A 326 6.78 18.46 -3.47
N GLY A 327 6.37 18.81 -4.69
CA GLY A 327 6.79 20.06 -5.32
C GLY A 327 8.29 20.09 -5.62
N TYR A 328 8.87 18.94 -5.95
CA TYR A 328 10.27 18.84 -6.33
C TYR A 328 10.49 19.47 -7.71
N ALA A 329 11.56 20.25 -7.84
CA ALA A 329 11.96 20.85 -9.10
C ALA A 329 13.50 20.83 -9.21
N SER A 330 14.00 20.30 -10.33
CA SER A 330 15.44 20.23 -10.62
C SER A 330 15.65 20.46 -12.11
N ASN A 331 16.30 21.57 -12.46
CA ASN A 331 16.58 21.91 -13.87
C ASN A 331 17.39 20.79 -14.53
N LEU A 332 18.38 20.22 -13.83
CA LEU A 332 19.20 19.14 -14.35
C LEU A 332 18.38 17.87 -14.63
N PHE A 333 17.35 17.60 -13.82
CA PHE A 333 16.43 16.49 -14.07
C PHE A 333 15.60 16.75 -15.33
N GLU A 334 15.03 17.95 -15.48
CA GLU A 334 14.24 18.32 -16.66
C GLU A 334 15.07 18.31 -17.94
N ASP A 335 16.29 18.86 -17.90
CA ASP A 335 17.20 18.87 -19.05
C ASP A 335 17.50 17.44 -19.53
N ARG A 336 17.84 16.54 -18.59
CA ARG A 336 18.10 15.11 -18.89
C ARG A 336 16.85 14.40 -19.41
N LEU A 337 15.68 14.74 -18.91
CA LEU A 337 14.40 14.19 -19.38
C LEU A 337 14.08 14.67 -20.80
N ASN A 338 14.35 15.95 -21.11
CA ASN A 338 14.17 16.50 -22.45
C ASN A 338 15.09 15.80 -23.46
N PHE A 339 16.38 15.66 -23.15
CA PHE A 339 17.31 14.90 -24.00
C PHE A 339 16.85 13.44 -24.20
N TYR A 340 16.26 12.82 -23.18
CA TYR A 340 15.71 11.46 -23.31
C TYR A 340 14.55 11.40 -24.30
N ASN A 341 13.70 12.42 -24.33
CA ASN A 341 12.55 12.51 -25.24
C ASN A 341 12.96 12.80 -26.68
N GLU A 342 14.04 13.56 -26.89
CA GLU A 342 14.55 13.94 -28.22
C GLU A 342 15.36 12.83 -28.91
N THR A 343 16.07 12.01 -28.14
CA THR A 343 16.92 10.95 -28.72
C THR A 343 16.11 9.73 -29.16
N SER A 344 16.51 9.11 -30.27
CA SER A 344 16.00 7.83 -30.75
C SER A 344 16.93 6.65 -30.45
N ASP A 345 18.17 6.89 -30.01
CA ASP A 345 19.16 5.85 -29.72
C ASP A 345 18.83 5.10 -28.41
N PRO A 346 18.56 3.79 -28.44
CA PRO A 346 18.26 2.99 -27.25
C PRO A 346 19.40 2.98 -26.20
N THR A 347 20.66 3.04 -26.63
CA THR A 347 21.82 3.07 -25.74
C THR A 347 21.90 4.39 -24.99
N MET A 348 21.65 5.49 -25.71
CA MET A 348 21.56 6.83 -25.13
C MET A 348 20.38 6.93 -24.16
N LYS A 349 19.20 6.40 -24.52
CA LYS A 349 18.03 6.34 -23.62
C LYS A 349 18.35 5.63 -22.30
N LYS A 350 18.99 4.46 -22.37
CA LYS A 350 19.39 3.71 -21.16
C LYS A 350 20.39 4.51 -20.31
N THR A 351 21.33 5.19 -20.94
CA THR A 351 22.31 6.06 -20.26
C THR A 351 21.63 7.23 -19.57
N LEU A 352 20.67 7.88 -20.23
CA LEU A 352 19.91 8.99 -19.67
C LEU A 352 19.02 8.56 -18.50
N ILE A 353 18.42 7.37 -18.53
CA ILE A 353 17.67 6.82 -17.38
C ILE A 353 18.59 6.64 -16.15
N LYS A 354 19.81 6.14 -16.33
CA LYS A 354 20.79 6.02 -15.25
C LYS A 354 21.24 7.40 -14.75
N SER A 355 21.44 8.33 -15.67
CA SER A 355 21.76 9.72 -15.40
C SER A 355 20.66 10.41 -14.58
N LEU A 356 19.38 10.20 -14.89
CA LEU A 356 18.26 10.74 -14.11
C LEU A 356 18.24 10.19 -12.68
N GLN A 357 18.52 8.90 -12.50
CA GLN A 357 18.67 8.30 -11.17
C GLN A 357 19.80 8.94 -10.36
N GLU A 358 20.92 9.31 -11.00
CA GLU A 358 22.01 10.02 -10.35
C GLU A 358 21.56 11.40 -9.84
N VAL A 359 20.79 12.16 -10.63
CA VAL A 359 20.23 13.45 -10.18
C VAL A 359 19.33 13.25 -8.96
N ILE A 360 18.42 12.27 -9.03
CA ILE A 360 17.52 11.96 -7.91
C ILE A 360 18.33 11.57 -6.66
N ASN A 361 19.35 10.73 -6.82
CA ASN A 361 20.20 10.29 -5.73
C ASN A 361 21.01 11.46 -5.14
N GLN A 362 21.47 12.41 -5.93
CA GLN A 362 22.18 13.59 -5.42
C GLN A 362 21.24 14.60 -4.77
N ASP A 363 20.08 14.86 -5.36
CA ASP A 363 19.13 15.87 -4.87
C ASP A 363 18.31 15.41 -3.65
N GLN A 364 18.26 14.09 -3.41
CA GLN A 364 17.49 13.44 -2.34
C GLN A 364 16.09 14.04 -2.20
N PRO A 365 15.25 14.06 -3.26
CA PRO A 365 13.90 14.59 -3.13
C PRO A 365 13.05 13.78 -2.13
N VAL A 366 13.41 12.50 -1.99
CA VAL A 366 12.88 11.54 -1.03
C VAL A 366 14.04 10.86 -0.31
N THR A 367 13.80 10.29 0.87
CA THR A 367 14.70 9.28 1.44
C THR A 367 14.18 7.90 1.08
N PHE A 368 14.92 7.16 0.24
CA PHE A 368 14.64 5.76 -0.06
C PHE A 368 15.07 4.88 1.12
N LEU A 369 14.18 4.02 1.65
CA LEU A 369 14.51 3.14 2.78
C LEU A 369 14.89 1.73 2.30
N TYR A 370 13.95 1.01 1.71
CA TYR A 370 14.17 -0.37 1.27
C TYR A 370 13.14 -0.80 0.22
N PHE A 371 13.52 -1.76 -0.62
CA PHE A 371 12.57 -2.47 -1.47
C PHE A 371 11.75 -3.44 -0.60
N LYS A 372 10.43 -3.42 -0.73
CA LYS A 372 9.58 -4.43 -0.09
C LYS A 372 10.00 -5.80 -0.56
N TRP A 373 10.12 -6.70 0.40
CA TRP A 373 10.80 -7.98 0.21
C TRP A 373 9.80 -9.14 0.29
N TRP A 374 9.52 -9.70 1.47
CA TRP A 374 8.56 -10.78 1.63
C TRP A 374 7.31 -10.24 2.30
N THR A 375 6.16 -10.59 1.75
CA THR A 375 4.89 -10.59 2.49
C THR A 375 4.53 -12.04 2.83
N HIS A 376 3.77 -12.24 3.88
CA HIS A 376 3.40 -13.57 4.36
C HIS A 376 1.91 -13.75 4.10
N TYR A 377 1.58 -14.63 3.16
CA TYR A 377 0.21 -15.07 2.91
C TYR A 377 -0.11 -16.17 3.92
N LEU A 378 -1.00 -15.86 4.86
CA LEU A 378 -1.50 -16.80 5.85
C LEU A 378 -2.68 -17.53 5.22
N VAL A 379 -2.63 -18.85 5.14
CA VAL A 379 -3.72 -19.66 4.57
C VAL A 379 -4.09 -20.76 5.57
N ASN A 380 -5.37 -20.87 5.90
CA ASN A 380 -5.91 -21.99 6.67
C ASN A 380 -5.86 -23.27 5.81
N LEU A 381 -4.90 -24.14 6.11
CA LEU A 381 -4.67 -25.41 5.39
C LEU A 381 -5.56 -26.55 5.85
N GLU A 382 -6.23 -26.42 7.00
CA GLU A 382 -7.28 -27.35 7.43
C GLU A 382 -8.53 -27.21 6.58
N LYS A 383 -8.85 -26.00 6.11
CA LYS A 383 -10.02 -25.76 5.27
C LYS A 383 -9.71 -25.82 3.77
N PHE A 384 -8.54 -25.35 3.34
CA PHE A 384 -8.21 -25.19 1.92
C PHE A 384 -6.99 -26.00 1.46
N ARG A 385 -7.06 -26.48 0.21
CA ARG A 385 -5.94 -26.98 -0.59
C ARG A 385 -5.92 -26.31 -1.97
N ASN A 386 -4.93 -26.61 -2.80
CA ASN A 386 -4.76 -25.98 -4.14
C ASN A 386 -4.71 -24.44 -4.10
N HIS A 387 -4.21 -23.85 -3.02
CA HIS A 387 -4.10 -22.39 -2.87
C HIS A 387 -2.89 -21.80 -3.60
N ARG A 388 -1.97 -22.65 -4.09
CA ARG A 388 -0.73 -22.24 -4.77
C ARG A 388 -0.31 -23.22 -5.85
N ASP A 389 0.39 -22.70 -6.86
CA ASP A 389 0.98 -23.51 -7.94
C ASP A 389 2.32 -24.15 -7.52
N LEU A 390 2.93 -24.93 -8.43
CA LEU A 390 4.24 -25.55 -8.22
C LEU A 390 5.38 -24.52 -8.07
N GLY A 391 5.20 -23.32 -8.60
CA GLY A 391 6.14 -22.19 -8.47
C GLY A 391 5.99 -21.40 -7.16
N GLY A 392 4.97 -21.72 -6.35
CA GLY A 392 4.67 -21.03 -5.10
C GLY A 392 3.79 -19.79 -5.24
N ASN A 393 3.30 -19.47 -6.45
CA ASN A 393 2.38 -18.36 -6.63
C ASN A 393 1.00 -18.72 -6.10
N ILE A 394 0.32 -17.74 -5.51
CA ILE A 394 -1.05 -17.92 -5.00
C ILE A 394 -2.02 -18.01 -6.18
N HIS A 395 -2.81 -19.09 -6.24
CA HIS A 395 -3.86 -19.23 -7.24
C HIS A 395 -4.97 -18.19 -7.00
N PRO A 396 -5.67 -17.75 -8.06
CA PRO A 396 -6.96 -17.07 -7.90
C PRO A 396 -7.84 -17.86 -6.93
N PHE A 397 -8.58 -17.16 -6.07
CA PHE A 397 -9.32 -17.82 -5.00
C PHE A 397 -10.28 -18.89 -5.53
N GLN A 398 -10.87 -18.66 -6.70
CA GLN A 398 -11.76 -19.56 -7.46
C GLN A 398 -11.23 -20.98 -7.71
N ASP A 399 -9.92 -21.17 -7.57
CA ASP A 399 -9.23 -22.44 -7.81
C ASP A 399 -8.93 -23.19 -6.50
N TRP A 400 -9.21 -22.58 -5.34
CA TRP A 400 -8.91 -23.16 -4.04
C TRP A 400 -9.95 -24.22 -3.68
N ILE A 401 -9.49 -25.38 -3.23
CA ILE A 401 -10.39 -26.48 -2.93
C ILE A 401 -10.70 -26.49 -1.43
N ILE A 402 -11.98 -26.34 -1.06
CA ILE A 402 -12.47 -26.58 0.30
C ILE A 402 -12.48 -28.09 0.56
N ARG A 403 -11.79 -28.54 1.62
CA ARG A 403 -11.59 -29.97 1.91
C ARG A 403 -12.88 -30.73 2.25
N ASP A 404 -13.80 -30.11 2.99
CA ASP A 404 -15.10 -30.70 3.38
C ASP A 404 -16.03 -31.07 2.22
N LEU A 405 -15.70 -30.65 0.98
CA LEU A 405 -16.50 -30.93 -0.20
C LEU A 405 -16.01 -32.15 -0.99
N GLU A 406 -14.96 -32.82 -0.53
CA GLU A 406 -14.42 -34.04 -1.16
C GLU A 406 -14.84 -35.32 -0.47
N SER A 407 -15.38 -35.22 0.74
CA SER A 407 -15.83 -36.35 1.54
C SER A 407 -17.23 -36.86 1.19
N ASN A 408 -17.81 -36.42 0.06
CA ASN A 408 -19.13 -36.84 -0.44
C ASN A 408 -19.05 -37.38 -1.86
#